data_AF-A0A354X002-F1
#
_entry.id   AF-A0A354X002-F1
#
_cell.length_a   1.000
_cell.length_b   1.000
_cell.length_c   1.000
_cell.angle_alpha   90.00
_cell.angle_beta   90.00
_cell.angle_gamma   90.00
#
_symmetry.space_group_name_H-M   'P 1'
#
loop_
_entity.id
_entity.type
_entity.pdbx_description
1 polymer ?
#
loop_
_entity_poly.entity_id
_entity_poly.type
_entity_poly.pdbx_seq_one_letter_code
_entity_poly.pdbx_strand_id
1 'polypeptide(L)'
;IEDWPRDWGDYKKNYQATFSAQLLYPNIADYEVMPWPERIYEGLYKKPDSEVKERIPKHYSTQMQIMINSLNSMPLSDNEVDGTHGIAVLMSNSLMFQRFPTHEGYEDPQLSNFYGQALPFLKRGVPVKILH
;
A
#
# COMPACT_ATOMS: atom_id res chain seq x y z
N ILE A 1 -1.10 1.43 -15.63
CA ILE A 1 -1.06 1.03 -14.20
C ILE A 1 -1.86 -0.26 -13.97
N GLU A 2 -3.04 -0.40 -14.59
CA GLU A 2 -3.90 -1.58 -14.46
C GLU A 2 -3.55 -2.74 -15.43
N ASP A 3 -3.07 -2.43 -16.65
CA ASP A 3 -2.79 -3.42 -17.72
C ASP A 3 -1.30 -3.56 -18.12
N TRP A 4 -0.37 -3.36 -17.19
CA TRP A 4 1.04 -3.65 -17.47
C TRP A 4 1.27 -5.18 -17.36
N PRO A 5 2.21 -5.83 -18.08
CA PRO A 5 2.51 -7.24 -17.85
C PRO A 5 3.05 -7.42 -16.43
N ARG A 6 2.18 -7.84 -15.52
CA ARG A 6 2.50 -8.10 -14.13
C ARG A 6 2.97 -9.56 -14.04
N ASP A 7 4.24 -9.76 -13.71
CA ASP A 7 4.73 -11.07 -13.31
C ASP A 7 4.39 -11.35 -11.83
N TRP A 8 4.64 -12.58 -11.38
CA TRP A 8 4.42 -12.96 -9.99
C TRP A 8 5.25 -12.16 -8.98
N GLY A 9 6.44 -11.68 -9.36
CA GLY A 9 7.31 -10.88 -8.51
C GLY A 9 6.75 -9.48 -8.26
N ASP A 10 6.25 -8.83 -9.31
CA ASP A 10 5.60 -7.55 -9.20
C ASP A 10 4.27 -7.65 -8.43
N TYR A 11 3.46 -8.68 -8.69
CA TYR A 11 2.25 -8.93 -7.90
C TYR A 11 2.58 -9.10 -6.41
N LYS A 12 3.62 -9.89 -6.08
CA LYS A 12 4.10 -10.06 -4.69
C LYS A 12 4.47 -8.74 -4.03
N LYS A 13 5.23 -7.89 -4.72
CA LYS A 13 5.65 -6.60 -4.19
C LYS A 13 4.46 -5.69 -3.89
N ASN A 14 3.50 -5.61 -4.80
CA ASN A 14 2.31 -4.77 -4.62
C ASN A 14 1.39 -5.32 -3.52
N TYR A 15 1.18 -6.64 -3.47
CA TYR A 15 0.38 -7.26 -2.41
C TYR A 15 0.98 -6.99 -1.02
N GLN A 16 2.29 -7.15 -0.87
CA GLN A 16 3.00 -6.86 0.39
C GLN A 16 2.92 -5.39 0.78
N ALA A 17 2.96 -4.47 -0.19
CA ALA A 17 2.79 -3.04 0.06
C ALA A 17 1.38 -2.73 0.59
N THR A 18 0.33 -3.26 -0.06
CA THR A 18 -1.06 -3.09 0.39
C THR A 18 -1.28 -3.72 1.77
N PHE A 19 -0.77 -4.94 1.99
CA PHE A 19 -0.85 -5.61 3.28
C PHE A 19 -0.17 -4.78 4.39
N SER A 20 1.03 -4.27 4.13
CA SER A 20 1.74 -3.44 5.12
C SER A 20 0.97 -2.15 5.40
N ALA A 21 0.36 -1.55 4.39
CA ALA A 21 -0.46 -0.36 4.55
C ALA A 21 -1.68 -0.63 5.45
N GLN A 22 -2.35 -1.78 5.31
CA GLN A 22 -3.47 -2.17 6.18
C GLN A 22 -3.09 -2.18 7.66
N LEU A 23 -1.88 -2.67 7.98
CA LEU A 23 -1.38 -2.71 9.37
C LEU A 23 -1.11 -1.32 9.96
N LEU A 24 -0.93 -0.29 9.14
CA LEU A 24 -0.69 1.09 9.59
C LEU A 24 -1.97 1.84 9.98
N TYR A 25 -3.15 1.22 9.81
CA TYR A 25 -4.44 1.79 10.21
C TYR A 25 -5.01 1.00 11.41
N PRO A 26 -4.57 1.29 12.65
CA PRO A 26 -4.93 0.52 13.85
C PRO A 26 -6.42 0.59 14.22
N ASN A 27 -7.16 1.52 13.63
CA ASN A 27 -8.59 1.72 13.83
C ASN A 27 -9.46 0.89 12.87
N ILE A 28 -8.86 0.05 12.02
CA ILE A 28 -9.56 -0.81 11.06
C ILE A 28 -9.23 -2.27 11.38
N ALA A 29 -10.26 -3.11 11.50
CA ALA A 29 -10.12 -4.57 11.66
C ALA A 29 -10.87 -5.38 10.58
N ASP A 30 -11.55 -4.70 9.66
CA ASP A 30 -12.14 -5.29 8.48
C ASP A 30 -11.21 -5.04 7.28
N TYR A 31 -10.62 -6.11 6.75
CA TYR A 31 -9.62 -6.01 5.68
C TYR A 31 -10.12 -6.62 4.38
N GLU A 32 -9.98 -5.87 3.29
CA GLU A 32 -10.08 -6.44 1.95
C GLU A 32 -8.78 -7.19 1.63
N VAL A 33 -8.85 -8.52 1.61
CA VAL A 33 -7.65 -9.36 1.44
C VAL A 33 -7.34 -9.69 -0.02
N MET A 34 -8.36 -9.73 -0.87
CA MET A 34 -8.25 -9.86 -2.33
C MET A 34 -9.59 -9.53 -3.00
N PRO A 35 -9.62 -8.74 -4.08
CA PRO A 35 -10.87 -8.44 -4.78
C PRO A 35 -11.41 -9.62 -5.58
N TRP A 36 -10.52 -10.43 -6.18
CA TRP A 36 -10.86 -11.54 -7.08
C TRP A 36 -9.96 -12.75 -6.85
N PRO A 37 -10.26 -13.62 -5.86
CA PRO A 37 -9.47 -14.80 -5.53
C PRO A 37 -9.18 -15.71 -6.72
N GLU A 38 -10.18 -15.94 -7.56
CA GLU A 38 -10.12 -16.82 -8.72
C GLU A 38 -9.05 -16.35 -9.72
N ARG A 39 -8.91 -15.04 -9.93
CA ARG A 39 -7.88 -14.50 -10.81
C ARG A 39 -6.49 -14.85 -10.30
N ILE A 40 -6.28 -14.88 -8.99
CA ILE A 40 -4.96 -15.12 -8.39
C ILE A 40 -4.64 -16.61 -8.29
N TYR A 41 -5.58 -17.43 -7.81
CA TYR A 41 -5.32 -18.85 -7.58
C TYR A 41 -5.45 -19.71 -8.85
N GLU A 42 -6.30 -19.30 -9.79
CA GLU A 42 -6.55 -20.07 -11.01
C GLU A 42 -5.91 -19.44 -12.26
N GLY A 43 -5.65 -18.13 -12.22
CA GLY A 43 -5.03 -17.39 -13.32
C GLY A 43 -3.58 -17.77 -13.60
N LEU A 44 -3.16 -17.47 -14.83
CA LEU A 44 -1.82 -17.72 -15.35
C LEU A 44 -1.10 -16.39 -15.58
N TYR A 45 0.00 -16.18 -14.86
CA TYR A 45 0.83 -14.97 -14.96
C TYR A 45 2.26 -15.33 -15.32
N LYS A 46 2.98 -14.36 -15.89
CA LYS A 46 4.38 -14.56 -16.25
C LYS A 46 5.21 -14.79 -14.99
N LYS A 47 6.20 -15.66 -15.09
CA LYS A 47 7.27 -15.74 -14.10
C LYS A 47 8.21 -14.52 -14.28
N PRO A 48 8.83 -14.00 -13.20
CA PRO A 48 9.92 -13.05 -13.34
C PRO A 48 10.97 -13.57 -14.32
N ASP A 49 11.35 -12.74 -15.28
CA ASP A 49 12.37 -13.04 -16.30
C ASP A 49 12.02 -14.19 -17.26
N SER A 50 10.73 -14.54 -17.43
CA SER A 50 10.29 -15.54 -18.40
C SER A 50 8.95 -15.21 -19.06
N GLU A 51 8.81 -15.60 -20.33
CA GLU A 51 7.53 -15.55 -21.05
C GLU A 51 6.60 -16.72 -20.70
N VAL A 52 7.09 -17.70 -19.94
CA VAL A 52 6.28 -18.82 -19.47
C VAL A 52 5.26 -18.32 -18.44
N LYS A 53 3.99 -18.63 -18.70
CA LYS A 53 2.91 -18.36 -17.77
C LYS A 53 2.68 -19.56 -16.87
N GLU A 54 2.64 -19.31 -15.57
CA GLU A 54 2.36 -20.32 -14.55
C GLU A 54 1.31 -19.84 -13.56
N ARG A 55 0.66 -20.79 -12.89
CA ARG A 55 -0.19 -20.49 -11.73
C ARG A 55 0.68 -19.98 -10.59
N ILE A 56 0.03 -19.46 -9.55
CA ILE A 56 0.71 -18.98 -8.35
C ILE A 56 1.67 -20.06 -7.80
N PRO A 57 2.96 -19.73 -7.57
CA PRO A 57 3.89 -20.66 -6.96
C PRO A 57 3.40 -21.10 -5.58
N LYS A 58 3.49 -22.41 -5.27
CA LYS A 58 2.98 -22.97 -4.00
C LYS A 58 3.52 -22.25 -2.75
N HIS A 59 4.80 -21.89 -2.75
CA HIS A 59 5.39 -21.17 -1.61
C HIS A 59 4.74 -19.79 -1.42
N TYR A 60 4.39 -19.12 -2.52
CA TYR A 60 3.80 -17.80 -2.48
C TYR A 60 2.31 -17.85 -2.11
N SER A 61 1.57 -18.86 -2.57
CA SER A 61 0.18 -19.07 -2.12
C SER A 61 0.09 -19.36 -0.63
N THR A 62 1.02 -20.16 -0.08
CA THR A 62 1.13 -20.38 1.37
C THR A 62 1.44 -19.08 2.10
N GLN A 63 2.37 -18.27 1.60
CA GLN A 63 2.68 -16.96 2.17
C GLN A 63 1.43 -16.07 2.25
N MET A 64 0.66 -15.98 1.16
CA MET A 64 -0.58 -15.19 1.14
C MET A 64 -1.58 -15.69 2.19
N GLN A 65 -1.80 -17.00 2.28
CA GLN A 65 -2.72 -17.58 3.26
C GLN A 65 -2.30 -17.30 4.71
N ILE A 66 -1.00 -17.35 5.01
CA ILE A 66 -0.47 -16.96 6.32
C ILE A 66 -0.76 -15.49 6.60
N MET A 67 -0.45 -14.60 5.64
CA MET A 67 -0.69 -13.16 5.77
C MET A 67 -2.17 -12.86 6.05
N ILE A 68 -3.06 -13.45 5.25
CA ILE A 68 -4.52 -13.31 5.40
C ILE A 68 -4.96 -13.79 6.79
N ASN A 69 -4.49 -14.96 7.22
CA ASN A 69 -4.85 -15.49 8.52
C ASN A 69 -4.35 -14.62 9.68
N SER A 70 -3.19 -13.98 9.54
CA SER A 70 -2.69 -13.03 10.55
C SER A 70 -3.61 -11.84 10.74
N LEU A 71 -4.25 -11.35 9.67
CA LEU A 71 -5.19 -10.22 9.77
C LEU A 71 -6.41 -10.54 10.65
N ASN A 72 -6.85 -11.81 10.70
CA ASN A 72 -7.94 -12.22 11.60
C ASN A 72 -7.62 -12.03 13.08
N SER A 73 -6.34 -11.91 13.43
CA SER A 73 -5.88 -11.75 14.82
C SER A 73 -5.39 -10.33 15.13
N MET A 74 -5.54 -9.39 14.21
CA MET A 74 -5.15 -8.00 14.43
C MET A 74 -6.15 -7.29 15.36
N PRO A 75 -5.72 -6.75 16.51
CA PRO A 75 -6.60 -6.03 17.41
C PRO A 75 -6.86 -4.61 16.90
N LEU A 76 -8.08 -4.12 17.13
CA LEU A 76 -8.38 -2.69 17.07
C LEU A 76 -7.60 -1.97 18.18
N SER A 77 -7.07 -0.81 17.87
CA SER A 77 -6.33 0.01 18.80
C SER A 77 -6.71 1.48 18.64
N ASP A 78 -7.24 2.05 19.72
CA ASP A 78 -7.50 3.49 19.86
C ASP A 78 -6.27 4.26 20.38
N ASN A 79 -5.09 3.63 20.38
CA ASN A 79 -3.86 4.29 20.78
C ASN A 79 -3.55 5.47 19.86
N GLU A 80 -3.33 6.62 20.48
CA GLU A 80 -2.90 7.84 19.80
C GLU A 80 -1.45 8.16 20.15
N VAL A 81 -0.79 8.91 19.27
CA VAL A 81 0.57 9.39 19.52
C VAL A 81 0.49 10.60 20.44
N ASP A 82 1.32 10.63 21.48
CA ASP A 82 1.40 11.76 22.39
C ASP A 82 1.79 13.07 21.65
N GLY A 83 1.12 14.18 21.98
CA GLY A 83 1.46 15.50 21.46
C GLY A 83 0.26 16.45 21.31
N THR A 84 0.53 17.64 20.79
CA THR A 84 -0.52 18.63 20.51
C THR A 84 -1.24 18.27 19.21
N HIS A 85 -2.51 17.90 19.32
CA HIS A 85 -3.36 17.57 18.19
C HIS A 85 -4.06 18.82 17.61
N GLY A 86 -4.60 18.71 16.39
CA GLY A 86 -5.42 19.76 15.76
C GLY A 86 -4.95 20.22 14.38
N ILE A 87 -3.83 19.70 13.89
CA ILE A 87 -3.33 19.96 12.53
C ILE A 87 -3.51 18.70 11.68
N ALA A 88 -4.04 18.89 10.48
CA ALA A 88 -4.20 17.82 9.50
C ALA A 88 -3.72 18.27 8.12
N VAL A 89 -3.21 17.33 7.34
CA VAL A 89 -2.86 17.50 5.94
C VAL A 89 -3.90 16.76 5.09
N LEU A 90 -4.58 17.50 4.21
CA LEU A 90 -5.54 16.93 3.27
C LEU A 90 -4.79 16.27 2.10
N MET A 91 -5.07 15.01 1.83
CA MET A 91 -4.51 14.25 0.73
C MET A 91 -5.64 13.71 -0.16
N SER A 92 -5.74 14.26 -1.37
CA SER A 92 -6.67 13.75 -2.38
C SER A 92 -6.13 12.48 -3.04
N ASN A 93 -7.02 11.52 -3.33
CA ASN A 93 -6.70 10.32 -4.11
C ASN A 93 -6.09 10.65 -5.48
N SER A 94 -6.44 11.81 -6.06
CA SER A 94 -5.88 12.25 -7.34
C SER A 94 -4.37 12.50 -7.30
N LEU A 95 -3.79 12.68 -6.11
CA LEU A 95 -2.35 12.84 -5.91
C LEU A 95 -1.55 11.64 -6.45
N MET A 96 -2.14 10.43 -6.47
CA MET A 96 -1.51 9.24 -7.04
C MET A 96 -1.18 9.39 -8.53
N PHE A 97 -1.95 10.20 -9.27
CA PHE A 97 -1.75 10.43 -10.70
C PHE A 97 -0.75 11.54 -11.00
N GLN A 98 -0.40 12.37 -10.01
CA GLN A 98 0.62 13.43 -10.16
C GLN A 98 2.07 12.90 -10.10
N ARG A 99 2.24 11.58 -9.93
CA ARG A 99 3.55 10.91 -9.92
C ARG A 99 4.09 10.62 -11.34
N PHE A 100 3.35 10.99 -12.40
CA PHE A 100 3.66 10.64 -13.80
C PHE A 100 3.15 11.70 -14.80
N PRO A 101 3.88 12.06 -15.88
CA PRO A 101 5.32 12.25 -16.00
C PRO A 101 5.75 13.69 -15.59
N THR A 102 7.06 13.97 -15.60
CA THR A 102 7.72 15.29 -15.41
C THR A 102 6.78 16.50 -15.48
N HIS A 103 6.56 17.16 -14.35
CA HIS A 103 5.86 18.43 -14.31
C HIS A 103 6.90 19.54 -14.47
N GLU A 104 6.84 20.29 -15.57
CA GLU A 104 7.69 21.48 -15.85
C GLU A 104 9.16 21.36 -15.37
N GLY A 105 9.86 20.30 -15.79
CA GLY A 105 11.29 20.14 -15.52
C GLY A 105 11.68 19.56 -14.16
N TYR A 106 10.71 19.12 -13.35
CA TYR A 106 10.98 18.36 -12.11
C TYR A 106 10.18 17.06 -12.03
N GLU A 107 10.78 16.04 -11.41
CA GLU A 107 10.15 14.76 -11.09
C GLU A 107 9.95 14.66 -9.57
N ASP A 108 8.71 14.46 -9.12
CA ASP A 108 8.38 14.21 -7.72
C ASP A 108 7.77 12.80 -7.50
N PRO A 109 8.55 11.73 -7.68
CA PRO A 109 8.05 10.36 -7.50
C PRO A 109 7.73 10.04 -6.03
N GLN A 110 8.23 10.83 -5.08
CA GLN A 110 8.12 10.56 -3.65
C GLN A 110 7.12 11.45 -2.92
N LEU A 111 6.26 12.20 -3.60
CA LEU A 111 5.28 13.09 -2.95
C LEU A 111 5.95 14.11 -2.01
N SER A 112 7.06 14.70 -2.45
CA SER A 112 7.80 15.74 -1.72
C SER A 112 6.89 16.90 -1.31
N ASN A 113 5.88 17.24 -2.12
CA ASN A 113 4.85 18.22 -1.77
C ASN A 113 4.08 17.88 -0.48
N PHE A 114 3.77 16.60 -0.25
CA PHE A 114 3.12 16.15 0.98
C PHE A 114 4.10 16.19 2.16
N TYR A 115 5.30 15.65 1.99
CA TYR A 115 6.29 15.63 3.06
C TYR A 115 6.76 17.03 3.47
N GLY A 116 6.84 17.97 2.52
CA GLY A 116 7.15 19.37 2.79
C GLY A 116 6.11 20.05 3.69
N GLN A 117 4.84 19.62 3.60
CA GLN A 117 3.76 20.12 4.46
C GLN A 117 3.72 19.39 5.81
N ALA A 118 3.99 18.09 5.86
CA ALA A 118 3.84 17.27 7.09
C ALA A 118 5.08 17.29 8.01
N LEU A 119 6.29 17.16 7.46
CA LEU A 119 7.52 16.98 8.24
C LEU A 119 7.88 18.14 9.18
N PRO A 120 7.63 19.42 8.85
CA PRO A 120 7.93 20.53 9.77
C PRO A 120 7.16 20.45 11.10
N PHE A 121 5.96 19.86 11.11
CA PHE A 121 5.15 19.63 12.31
C PHE A 121 5.65 18.42 13.10
N LEU A 122 5.90 17.31 12.41
CA LEU A 122 6.45 16.10 13.02
C LEU A 122 7.80 16.38 13.72
N LYS A 123 8.70 17.14 13.07
CA LYS A 123 9.98 17.57 13.64
C LYS A 123 9.83 18.46 14.89
N ARG A 124 8.65 19.05 15.11
CA ARG A 124 8.33 19.88 16.28
C ARG A 124 7.48 19.14 17.32
N GLY A 125 7.28 17.83 17.17
CA GLY A 125 6.48 17.03 18.11
C GLY A 125 4.98 17.28 18.01
N VAL A 126 4.50 17.77 16.86
CA VAL A 126 3.08 17.92 16.56
C VAL A 126 2.67 16.72 15.69
N PRO A 127 1.86 15.78 16.21
CA PRO A 127 1.30 14.70 15.41
C PRO A 127 0.46 15.27 14.26
N VAL A 128 0.66 14.74 13.05
CA VAL A 128 -0.07 15.18 11.85
C VAL A 128 -1.06 14.10 11.45
N LYS A 129 -2.35 14.47 11.39
CA LYS A 129 -3.39 13.60 10.84
C LYS A 129 -3.46 13.75 9.32
N ILE A 130 -3.65 12.65 8.60
CA ILE A 130 -3.97 12.69 7.17
C ILE A 130 -5.49 12.64 7.02
N LEU A 131 -6.06 13.58 6.28
CA LEU A 131 -7.46 13.57 5.88
C LEU A 131 -7.52 13.14 4.41
N HIS A 132 -8.32 12.13 4.11
CA HIS A 132 -8.53 11.59 2.76
C HIS A 132 -9.96 11.83 2.31
#